data_AF-A0A7V1WCL1-F1
#
_entry.id   AF-A0A7V1WCL1-F1
#
_cell.length_a   1.000
_cell.length_b   1.000
_cell.length_c   1.000
_cell.angle_alpha   90.00
_cell.angle_beta   90.00
_cell.angle_gamma   90.00
#
_symmetry.space_group_name_H-M   'P 1'
#
loop_
_entity.id
_entity.type
_entity.pdbx_description
1 polymer ?
#
loop_
_entity_poly.entity_id
_entity_poly.type
_entity_poly.pdbx_seq_one_letter_code
_entity_poly.pdbx_strand_id
1 'polypeptide(L)'
;MGAPHGSPFARFGLRPRATDGRAGSGRAWVPTGGAGGEFLNGLSLVLRIAPELSDVIERRYIVLRNVAFLQPIGRRGLAAKLRWPERMVRNEVEFLREHGFIELGSDGMRVSPAGQELLVELKDLVRELRGLSDIERRLAQLLGLKRVMVVPGDADVDETAKKEIARATARYLREVLREGQVLAVTGGSTLAEVARSLPESPVPMKVTVVPGRGGLGEDVELQANTVAAEIARRLRVNYRLLHVPDDLPEEAVNSVSAQPQIRELLELIRRADIVLHGVGTAEEMARRRGLPPQEIQRLRELGAVGEAFGYYFDRHGRPVYQTGTFGLRLEDLAHCGEVVVVGGGRSKAEAALAVISTHYQHVFITDEGAARRMLELMHARRAVPGQTAQATDPAQAGDGPSPWGLRAVKVAGA
;
A
#
# COMPACT_ATOMS: atom_id res chain seq x y z
N MET A 1 -21.78 21.70 50.95
CA MET A 1 -20.47 21.03 50.81
C MET A 1 -19.94 21.34 49.43
N GLY A 2 -18.79 22.01 49.37
CA GLY A 2 -18.26 22.64 48.15
C GLY A 2 -17.83 21.65 47.09
N ALA A 3 -18.07 22.02 45.83
CA ALA A 3 -17.51 21.33 44.67
C ALA A 3 -15.99 21.49 44.68
N PRO A 4 -15.19 20.41 44.52
CA PRO A 4 -13.77 20.56 44.33
C PRO A 4 -13.53 21.15 42.93
N HIS A 5 -12.54 22.04 42.90
CA HIS A 5 -12.07 22.82 41.77
C HIS A 5 -11.94 22.03 40.46
N GLY A 6 -12.19 22.74 39.36
CA GLY A 6 -12.22 22.23 38.01
C GLY A 6 -11.03 21.36 37.63
N SER A 7 -11.35 20.20 37.06
CA SER A 7 -10.40 19.30 36.41
C SER A 7 -9.58 20.07 35.34
N PRO A 8 -8.24 19.93 35.30
CA PRO A 8 -7.40 20.53 34.26
C PRO A 8 -7.84 20.12 32.84
N PHE A 9 -8.46 18.95 32.72
CA PHE A 9 -8.88 18.35 31.45
C PHE A 9 -10.17 18.95 30.88
N ALA A 10 -10.96 19.66 31.69
CA ALA A 10 -12.19 20.30 31.23
C ALA A 10 -11.93 21.43 30.23
N ARG A 11 -10.74 22.02 30.23
CA ARG A 11 -10.32 23.06 29.26
C ARG A 11 -9.94 22.50 27.89
N PHE A 12 -9.77 21.18 27.75
CA PHE A 12 -9.37 20.51 26.50
C PHE A 12 -10.53 19.81 25.77
N GLY A 13 -11.78 20.17 26.07
CA GLY A 13 -12.97 19.60 25.41
C GLY A 13 -13.22 18.11 25.71
N LEU A 14 -12.49 17.53 26.67
CA LEU A 14 -12.66 16.16 27.11
C LEU A 14 -13.81 16.08 28.13
N ARG A 15 -14.71 15.10 27.99
CA ARG A 15 -15.70 14.76 29.03
C ARG A 15 -15.50 13.31 29.51
N PRO A 16 -15.75 13.04 30.80
CA PRO A 16 -15.77 11.67 31.29
C PRO A 16 -16.92 10.92 30.61
N ARG A 17 -16.62 9.74 30.05
CA ARG A 17 -17.65 8.84 29.51
C ARG A 17 -18.48 8.32 30.69
N ALA A 18 -19.81 8.46 30.62
CA ALA A 18 -20.69 7.84 31.60
C ALA A 18 -20.55 6.32 31.47
N THR A 19 -19.98 5.67 32.48
CA THR A 19 -19.95 4.22 32.59
C THR A 19 -21.26 3.77 33.21
N ASP A 20 -22.01 2.91 32.53
CA ASP A 20 -23.15 2.22 33.13
C ASP A 20 -22.66 1.36 34.31
N GLY A 21 -22.84 1.89 35.52
CA GLY A 21 -23.19 1.16 36.73
C GLY A 21 -22.32 -0.01 37.21
N ARG A 22 -21.08 -0.22 36.74
CA ARG A 22 -20.17 -1.21 37.36
C ARG A 22 -18.86 -0.57 37.82
N ALA A 23 -18.67 -0.61 39.13
CA ALA A 23 -17.51 -0.09 39.83
C ALA A 23 -16.22 -0.83 39.43
N GLY A 24 -15.23 -0.05 38.99
CA GLY A 24 -13.90 -0.51 38.55
C GLY A 24 -13.25 0.55 37.66
N SER A 25 -13.00 1.73 38.22
CA SER A 25 -12.85 2.98 37.45
C SER A 25 -11.44 3.23 36.89
N GLY A 26 -11.26 2.97 35.59
CA GLY A 26 -10.41 3.78 34.71
C GLY A 26 -11.30 4.80 33.99
N ARG A 27 -11.17 6.10 34.29
CA ARG A 27 -11.91 7.16 33.57
C ARG A 27 -11.26 7.38 32.20
N ALA A 28 -11.80 6.77 31.16
CA ALA A 28 -11.42 7.07 29.78
C ALA A 28 -12.03 8.42 29.37
N TRP A 29 -11.18 9.31 28.87
CA TRP A 29 -11.56 10.61 28.32
C TRP A 29 -11.56 10.49 26.80
N VAL A 30 -12.67 10.82 26.14
CA VAL A 30 -12.80 10.74 24.68
C VAL A 30 -12.90 12.15 24.10
N PRO A 31 -12.15 12.50 23.03
CA PRO A 31 -12.31 13.78 22.34
C PRO A 31 -13.65 13.84 21.60
N THR A 32 -14.34 14.98 21.71
CA THR A 32 -15.48 15.31 20.82
C THR A 32 -14.95 16.09 19.61
N GLY A 33 -15.52 15.84 18.43
CA GLY A 33 -15.06 16.38 17.16
C GLY A 33 -14.78 17.89 17.19
N GLY A 34 -13.66 18.30 16.59
CA GLY A 34 -13.11 19.66 16.64
C GLY A 34 -11.85 19.79 17.51
N ALA A 35 -11.67 18.93 18.52
CA ALA A 35 -10.56 18.99 19.49
C ALA A 35 -9.24 18.35 19.03
N GLY A 36 -9.21 17.70 17.86
CA GLY A 36 -8.02 17.01 17.35
C GLY A 36 -6.84 17.95 17.07
N GLY A 37 -7.11 19.14 16.52
CA GLY A 37 -6.07 20.12 16.23
C GLY A 37 -5.43 20.72 17.48
N GLU A 38 -6.21 20.96 18.53
CA GLU A 38 -5.70 21.49 19.81
C GLU A 38 -4.87 20.46 20.57
N PHE A 39 -5.29 19.18 20.56
CA PHE A 39 -4.53 18.09 21.17
C PHE A 39 -3.18 17.86 20.47
N LEU A 40 -3.16 17.86 19.14
CA LEU A 40 -1.93 17.72 18.36
C LEU A 40 -0.99 18.92 18.56
N ASN A 41 -1.54 20.13 18.66
CA ASN A 41 -0.76 21.31 19.03
C ASN A 41 -0.15 21.18 20.45
N GLY A 42 -0.94 20.72 21.43
CA GLY A 42 -0.44 20.45 22.78
C GLY A 42 0.66 19.40 22.83
N LEU A 43 0.52 18.31 22.07
CA LEU A 43 1.54 17.27 21.98
C LEU A 43 2.81 17.79 21.29
N SER A 44 2.68 18.61 20.26
CA SER A 44 3.83 19.24 19.59
C SER A 44 4.66 20.09 20.55
N LEU A 45 4.02 20.77 21.51
CA LEU A 45 4.70 21.55 22.55
C LEU A 45 5.44 20.64 23.54
N VAL A 46 4.82 19.54 23.97
CA VAL A 46 5.45 18.55 24.85
C VAL A 46 6.68 17.93 24.19
N LEU A 47 6.58 17.56 22.91
CA LEU A 47 7.68 16.93 22.18
C LEU A 47 8.85 17.89 21.89
N ARG A 48 8.65 19.21 21.93
CA ARG A 48 9.75 20.18 21.83
C ARG A 48 10.66 20.17 23.05
N ILE A 49 10.12 19.84 24.22
CA ILE A 49 10.88 19.79 25.48
C ILE A 49 11.26 18.36 25.90
N ALA A 50 10.53 17.36 25.41
CA ALA A 50 10.74 15.94 25.70
C ALA A 50 10.62 15.10 24.41
N PRO A 51 11.56 15.25 23.45
CA PRO A 51 11.50 14.55 22.17
C PRO A 51 11.56 13.02 22.31
N GLU A 52 12.20 12.49 23.36
CA GLU A 52 12.30 11.05 23.64
C GLU A 52 10.95 10.37 23.83
N LEU A 53 9.89 11.12 24.15
CA LEU A 53 8.53 10.59 24.28
C LEU A 53 8.00 10.06 22.94
N SER A 54 8.39 10.64 21.80
CA SER A 54 7.97 10.11 20.50
C SER A 54 8.49 8.69 20.32
N ASP A 55 9.77 8.46 20.62
CA ASP A 55 10.39 7.15 20.48
C ASP A 55 9.73 6.11 21.38
N VAL A 56 9.34 6.50 22.60
CA VAL A 56 8.64 5.61 23.53
C VAL A 56 7.25 5.25 23.01
N ILE A 57 6.47 6.24 22.57
CA ILE A 57 5.13 6.04 22.01
C ILE A 57 5.20 5.12 20.79
N GLU A 58 6.15 5.38 19.89
CA GLU A 58 6.34 4.58 18.70
C GLU A 58 6.74 3.15 19.02
N ARG A 59 7.69 2.93 19.94
CA ARG A 59 8.11 1.57 20.31
C ARG A 59 6.95 0.75 20.87
N ARG A 60 6.17 1.34 21.78
CA ARG A 60 5.00 0.67 22.38
C ARG A 60 3.92 0.39 21.35
N TYR A 61 3.66 1.34 20.46
CA TYR A 61 2.74 1.15 19.35
C TYR A 61 3.18 0.01 18.44
N ILE A 62 4.46 -0.06 18.07
CA ILE A 62 5.03 -1.13 17.23
C ILE A 62 4.85 -2.50 17.91
N VAL A 63 5.15 -2.61 19.20
CA VAL A 63 4.97 -3.85 19.98
C VAL A 63 3.49 -4.25 20.03
N LEU A 64 2.61 -3.34 20.45
CA LEU A 64 1.18 -3.60 20.58
C LEU A 64 0.57 -4.01 19.23
N ARG A 65 0.94 -3.29 18.16
CA ARG A 65 0.51 -3.57 16.78
C ARG A 65 0.95 -4.96 16.33
N ASN A 66 2.22 -5.30 16.55
CA ASN A 66 2.74 -6.59 16.12
C ASN A 66 2.12 -7.75 16.90
N VAL A 67 1.84 -7.58 18.20
CA VAL A 67 1.06 -8.56 18.97
C VAL A 67 -0.34 -8.71 18.36
N ALA A 68 -1.05 -7.62 18.06
CA ALA A 68 -2.39 -7.71 17.45
C ALA A 68 -2.41 -8.48 16.12
N PHE A 69 -1.35 -8.37 15.32
CA PHE A 69 -1.26 -9.02 14.02
C PHE A 69 -0.78 -10.48 14.03
N LEU A 70 0.00 -10.85 15.04
CA LEU A 70 0.67 -12.16 15.12
C LEU A 70 0.15 -13.01 16.27
N GLN A 71 -0.77 -12.49 17.08
CA GLN A 71 -1.33 -13.19 18.22
C GLN A 71 -1.96 -14.53 17.82
N PRO A 72 -1.81 -15.57 18.66
CA PRO A 72 -0.96 -15.59 19.85
C PRO A 72 0.54 -15.63 19.48
N ILE A 73 1.36 -14.78 20.13
CA ILE A 73 2.82 -14.72 19.88
C ILE A 73 3.64 -14.67 21.16
N GLY A 74 4.70 -15.49 21.24
CA GLY A 74 5.65 -15.44 22.33
C GLY A 74 6.66 -14.28 22.20
N ARG A 75 7.15 -13.79 23.34
CA ARG A 75 8.12 -12.67 23.41
C ARG A 75 9.37 -12.84 22.54
N ARG A 76 9.94 -14.06 22.48
CA ARG A 76 11.10 -14.39 21.62
C ARG A 76 10.76 -14.29 20.13
N GLY A 77 9.60 -14.84 19.74
CA GLY A 77 9.10 -14.73 18.37
C GLY A 77 8.88 -13.28 17.96
N LEU A 78 8.31 -12.48 18.86
CA LEU A 78 8.11 -11.05 18.64
C LEU A 78 9.45 -10.31 18.48
N ALA A 79 10.44 -10.57 19.34
CA ALA A 79 11.76 -9.98 19.22
C ALA A 79 12.46 -10.33 17.91
N ALA A 80 12.36 -11.59 17.46
CA ALA A 80 12.89 -12.01 16.17
C ALA A 80 12.22 -11.29 15.00
N LYS A 81 10.89 -11.11 15.04
CA LYS A 81 10.14 -10.39 13.99
C LYS A 81 10.48 -8.90 13.94
N LEU A 82 10.58 -8.25 15.10
CA LEU A 82 10.93 -6.84 15.20
C LEU A 82 12.43 -6.57 14.95
N ARG A 83 13.27 -7.61 15.00
CA ARG A 83 14.73 -7.51 15.02
C ARG A 83 15.23 -6.63 16.16
N TRP A 84 14.58 -6.74 17.32
CA TRP A 84 14.90 -5.98 18.53
C TRP A 84 15.58 -6.88 19.57
N PRO A 85 16.42 -6.30 20.46
CA PRO A 85 16.92 -7.04 21.62
C PRO A 85 15.77 -7.57 22.48
N GLU A 86 15.84 -8.82 22.91
CA GLU A 86 14.77 -9.47 23.69
C GLU A 86 14.45 -8.70 24.99
N ARG A 87 15.46 -8.06 25.58
CA ARG A 87 15.32 -7.18 26.75
C ARG A 87 14.42 -5.98 26.46
N MET A 88 14.55 -5.37 25.29
CA MET A 88 13.74 -4.22 24.90
C MET A 88 12.28 -4.62 24.74
N VAL A 89 12.03 -5.72 24.00
CA VAL A 89 10.67 -6.24 23.83
C VAL A 89 10.05 -6.64 25.17
N ARG A 90 10.83 -7.24 26.07
CA ARG A 90 10.37 -7.56 27.43
C ARG A 90 9.86 -6.32 28.16
N ASN A 91 10.67 -5.25 28.19
CA ASN A 91 10.32 -4.03 28.91
C ASN A 91 9.02 -3.40 28.38
N GLU A 92 8.85 -3.33 27.06
CA GLU A 92 7.63 -2.75 26.47
C GLU A 92 6.40 -3.66 26.66
N VAL A 93 6.57 -4.98 26.57
CA VAL A 93 5.50 -5.96 26.84
C VAL A 93 5.06 -5.90 28.31
N GLU A 94 5.99 -5.84 29.25
CA GLU A 94 5.70 -5.73 30.69
C GLU A 94 4.90 -4.46 30.97
N PHE A 95 5.31 -3.32 30.41
CA PHE A 95 4.56 -2.07 30.50
C PHE A 95 3.13 -2.21 29.95
N LEU A 96 2.99 -2.71 28.72
CA LEU A 96 1.68 -2.85 28.06
C LEU A 96 0.76 -3.82 28.83
N ARG A 97 1.32 -4.88 29.41
CA ARG A 97 0.58 -5.82 30.26
C ARG A 97 0.13 -5.19 31.57
N GLU A 98 1.03 -4.49 32.27
CA GLU A 98 0.71 -3.82 33.54
C GLU A 98 -0.39 -2.77 33.40
N HIS A 99 -0.49 -2.16 32.21
CA HIS A 99 -1.55 -1.20 31.87
C HIS A 99 -2.78 -1.86 31.21
N GLY A 100 -2.83 -3.19 31.15
CA GLY A 100 -4.00 -3.94 30.67
C GLY A 100 -4.20 -3.95 29.16
N PHE A 101 -3.20 -3.58 28.36
CA PHE A 101 -3.29 -3.59 26.88
C PHE A 101 -2.89 -4.93 26.25
N ILE A 102 -2.14 -5.76 26.98
CA ILE A 102 -1.73 -7.11 26.56
C ILE A 102 -2.08 -8.12 27.65
N GLU A 103 -2.64 -9.25 27.22
CA GLU A 103 -2.91 -10.43 28.04
C GLU A 103 -1.89 -11.53 27.73
N LEU A 104 -1.44 -12.24 28.77
CA LEU A 104 -0.52 -13.38 28.64
C LEU A 104 -1.29 -14.70 28.75
N GLY A 105 -1.13 -15.56 27.76
CA GLY A 105 -1.59 -16.95 27.77
C GLY A 105 -0.42 -17.93 27.75
N SER A 106 -0.72 -19.22 27.95
CA SER A 106 0.27 -20.30 27.84
C SER A 106 0.78 -20.49 26.40
N ASP A 107 -0.03 -20.11 25.40
CA ASP A 107 0.26 -20.14 23.97
C ASP A 107 0.93 -18.85 23.44
N GLY A 108 0.99 -17.79 24.24
CA GLY A 108 1.61 -16.52 23.88
C GLY A 108 0.81 -15.30 24.34
N MET A 109 1.17 -14.15 23.79
CA MET A 109 0.57 -12.85 24.12
C MET A 109 -0.57 -12.53 23.15
N ARG A 110 -1.60 -11.89 23.68
CA ARG A 110 -2.77 -11.38 22.93
C ARG A 110 -3.02 -9.93 23.33
N VAL A 111 -3.56 -9.14 22.41
CA VAL A 111 -4.01 -7.78 22.70
C VAL A 111 -5.38 -7.86 23.36
N SER A 112 -5.54 -7.15 24.48
CA SER A 112 -6.83 -7.05 25.17
C SER A 112 -7.82 -6.18 24.39
N PRO A 113 -9.12 -6.18 24.72
CA PRO A 113 -10.07 -5.24 24.12
C PRO A 113 -9.64 -3.77 24.28
N ALA A 114 -9.13 -3.38 25.45
CA ALA A 114 -8.61 -2.03 25.70
C ALA A 114 -7.35 -1.73 24.85
N GLY A 115 -6.47 -2.71 24.66
CA GLY A 115 -5.32 -2.58 23.77
C GLY A 115 -5.73 -2.41 22.30
N GLN A 116 -6.81 -3.07 21.89
CA GLN A 116 -7.35 -2.95 20.53
C GLN A 116 -7.97 -1.56 20.28
N GLU A 117 -8.68 -1.01 21.25
CA GLU A 117 -9.17 0.38 21.22
C GLU A 117 -8.01 1.37 21.16
N LEU A 118 -7.01 1.20 22.02
CA LEU A 118 -5.81 2.05 22.04
C LEU A 118 -5.07 2.03 20.69
N LEU A 119 -4.97 0.88 20.02
CA LEU A 119 -4.35 0.79 18.69
C LEU A 119 -5.06 1.64 17.65
N VAL A 120 -6.39 1.70 17.69
CA VAL A 120 -7.19 2.52 16.77
C VAL A 120 -6.93 4.01 17.04
N GLU A 121 -6.93 4.42 18.31
CA GLU A 121 -6.71 5.80 18.70
C GLU A 121 -5.27 6.28 18.43
N LEU A 122 -4.27 5.44 18.72
CA LEU A 122 -2.86 5.77 18.48
C LEU A 122 -2.50 5.81 17.01
N LYS A 123 -3.28 5.21 16.12
CA LYS A 123 -2.95 5.15 14.69
C LYS A 123 -2.80 6.54 14.08
N ASP A 124 -3.76 7.43 14.32
CA ASP A 124 -3.73 8.78 13.76
C ASP A 124 -2.65 9.63 14.43
N LEU A 125 -2.42 9.41 15.72
CA LEU A 125 -1.33 10.05 16.46
C LEU A 125 0.04 9.70 15.87
N VAL A 126 0.32 8.42 15.69
CA VAL A 126 1.61 7.95 15.15
C VAL A 126 1.83 8.43 13.71
N ARG A 127 0.76 8.52 12.91
CA ARG A 127 0.83 9.11 11.57
C ARG A 127 1.30 10.56 11.62
N GLU A 128 0.78 11.34 12.56
CA GLU A 128 1.16 12.75 12.74
C GLU A 128 2.58 12.89 13.30
N LEU A 129 2.92 12.12 14.34
CA LEU A 129 4.26 12.12 14.93
C LEU A 129 5.36 11.83 13.90
N ARG A 130 5.07 10.96 12.93
CA ARG A 130 6.00 10.60 11.86
C ARG A 130 5.95 11.53 10.65
N GLY A 131 5.07 12.54 10.66
CA GLY A 131 4.87 13.47 9.55
C GLY A 131 4.38 12.78 8.27
N LEU A 132 3.62 11.68 8.39
CA LEU A 132 3.17 10.92 7.22
C LEU A 132 2.23 11.73 6.33
N SER A 133 1.38 12.57 6.94
CA SER A 133 0.50 13.51 6.25
C SER A 133 1.29 14.46 5.32
N ASP A 134 2.47 14.91 5.76
CA ASP A 134 3.32 15.80 4.96
C ASP A 134 4.00 15.05 3.81
N ILE A 135 4.44 13.81 4.06
CA ILE A 135 5.00 12.92 3.04
C ILE A 135 3.96 12.62 1.97
N GLU A 136 2.72 12.29 2.37
CA GLU A 136 1.59 12.04 1.46
C GLU A 136 1.34 13.25 0.55
N ARG A 137 1.18 14.46 1.11
CA ARG A 137 0.96 15.68 0.32
C ARG A 137 2.11 15.97 -0.63
N ARG A 138 3.35 15.86 -0.16
CA ARG A 138 4.55 16.17 -0.94
C ARG A 138 4.74 15.18 -2.08
N LEU A 139 4.53 13.88 -1.84
CA LEU A 139 4.59 12.86 -2.88
C LEU A 139 3.46 13.06 -3.91
N ALA A 140 2.22 13.28 -3.46
CA ALA A 140 1.09 13.52 -4.36
C ALA A 140 1.37 14.70 -5.30
N GLN A 141 1.87 15.82 -4.76
CA GLN A 141 2.22 16.99 -5.56
C GLN A 141 3.38 16.70 -6.54
N LEU A 142 4.45 16.07 -6.09
CA LEU A 142 5.65 15.85 -6.92
C LEU A 142 5.44 14.78 -8.00
N LEU A 143 4.57 13.81 -7.75
CA LEU A 143 4.22 12.72 -8.68
C LEU A 143 3.02 13.08 -9.58
N GLY A 144 2.27 14.15 -9.26
CA GLY A 144 1.04 14.50 -9.97
C GLY A 144 -0.11 13.53 -9.71
N LEU A 145 -0.13 12.87 -8.54
CA LEU A 145 -1.17 11.91 -8.17
C LEU A 145 -2.35 12.60 -7.49
N LYS A 146 -3.55 12.07 -7.73
CA LYS A 146 -4.78 12.50 -7.03
C LYS A 146 -4.67 12.25 -5.52
N ARG A 147 -4.09 11.12 -5.12
CA ARG A 147 -3.93 10.76 -3.69
C ARG A 147 -2.70 9.88 -3.47
N VAL A 148 -2.00 10.13 -2.38
CA VAL A 148 -1.00 9.20 -1.83
C VAL A 148 -1.41 8.85 -0.41
N MET A 149 -1.32 7.58 -0.05
CA MET A 149 -1.61 7.07 1.29
C MET A 149 -0.38 6.31 1.80
N VAL A 150 0.18 6.76 2.91
CA VAL A 150 1.40 6.20 3.51
C VAL A 150 1.05 5.59 4.85
N VAL A 151 1.32 4.30 5.04
CA VAL A 151 1.18 3.63 6.35
C VAL A 151 2.51 3.62 7.11
N PRO A 152 2.48 3.65 8.45
CA PRO A 152 3.72 3.63 9.25
C PRO A 152 4.44 2.28 9.15
N GLY A 153 5.76 2.32 8.97
CA GLY A 153 6.63 1.14 8.88
C GLY A 153 7.31 0.98 7.53
N ASP A 154 7.99 -0.16 7.35
CA ASP A 154 8.72 -0.51 6.14
C ASP A 154 8.55 -2.01 5.89
N ALA A 155 7.95 -2.40 4.77
CA ALA A 155 7.67 -3.80 4.46
C ALA A 155 8.93 -4.67 4.27
N ASP A 156 10.11 -4.08 4.03
CA ASP A 156 11.38 -4.81 4.03
C ASP A 156 11.84 -5.16 5.47
N VAL A 157 11.29 -4.45 6.46
CA VAL A 157 11.67 -4.55 7.87
C VAL A 157 10.65 -5.33 8.69
N ASP A 158 9.38 -5.00 8.52
CA ASP A 158 8.26 -5.50 9.31
C ASP A 158 7.09 -5.84 8.36
N GLU A 159 6.79 -7.13 8.23
CA GLU A 159 5.70 -7.65 7.40
C GLU A 159 4.32 -7.10 7.80
N THR A 160 4.14 -6.58 9.03
CA THR A 160 2.89 -5.91 9.40
C THR A 160 2.66 -4.62 8.61
N ALA A 161 3.71 -3.98 8.08
CA ALA A 161 3.56 -2.84 7.18
C ALA A 161 2.81 -3.24 5.90
N LYS A 162 3.11 -4.42 5.32
CA LYS A 162 2.39 -4.97 4.17
C LYS A 162 0.91 -5.20 4.48
N LYS A 163 0.60 -5.70 5.68
CA LYS A 163 -0.79 -5.86 6.15
C LYS A 163 -1.50 -4.52 6.34
N GLU A 164 -0.80 -3.49 6.81
CA GLU A 164 -1.37 -2.15 6.92
C GLU A 164 -1.61 -1.50 5.55
N ILE A 165 -0.70 -1.67 4.58
CA ILE A 165 -0.93 -1.29 3.17
C ILE A 165 -2.20 -1.97 2.66
N ALA A 166 -2.33 -3.28 2.91
CA ALA A 166 -3.49 -4.06 2.50
C ALA A 166 -4.80 -3.56 3.12
N ARG A 167 -4.80 -3.27 4.43
CA ARG A 167 -5.96 -2.68 5.14
C ARG A 167 -6.29 -1.27 4.67
N ALA A 168 -5.28 -0.44 4.38
CA ALA A 168 -5.49 0.89 3.82
C ALA A 168 -6.13 0.81 2.43
N THR A 169 -5.64 -0.11 1.60
CA THR A 169 -6.18 -0.39 0.26
C THR A 169 -7.61 -0.93 0.34
N ALA A 170 -7.88 -1.91 1.21
CA ALA A 170 -9.22 -2.47 1.40
C ALA A 170 -10.24 -1.40 1.81
N ARG A 171 -9.86 -0.47 2.70
CA ARG A 171 -10.69 0.69 3.05
C ARG A 171 -10.89 1.61 1.85
N TYR A 172 -9.82 1.94 1.13
CA TYR A 172 -9.90 2.79 -0.05
C TYR A 172 -10.85 2.22 -1.11
N LEU A 173 -10.74 0.92 -1.43
CA LEU A 173 -11.64 0.25 -2.40
C LEU A 173 -13.10 0.36 -1.98
N ARG A 174 -13.42 0.19 -0.69
CA ARG A 174 -14.79 0.38 -0.19
C ARG A 174 -15.29 1.81 -0.32
N GLU A 175 -14.39 2.80 -0.18
CA GLU A 175 -14.74 4.21 -0.35
C GLU A 175 -15.06 4.55 -1.80
N VAL A 176 -14.40 3.90 -2.77
CA VAL A 176 -14.47 4.30 -4.19
C VAL A 176 -15.32 3.41 -5.08
N LEU A 177 -15.49 2.12 -4.76
CA LEU A 177 -16.32 1.22 -5.56
C LEU A 177 -17.79 1.66 -5.57
N ARG A 178 -18.41 1.59 -6.75
CA ARG A 178 -19.82 1.93 -6.99
C ARG A 178 -20.52 0.82 -7.76
N GLU A 179 -21.85 0.78 -7.63
CA GLU A 179 -22.74 -0.10 -8.40
C GLU A 179 -22.49 0.03 -9.90
N GLY A 180 -22.46 -1.10 -10.61
CA GLY A 180 -22.23 -1.19 -12.04
C GLY A 180 -20.77 -1.21 -12.47
N GLN A 181 -19.82 -0.95 -11.56
CA GLN A 181 -18.40 -0.84 -11.92
C GLN A 181 -17.68 -2.18 -12.08
N VAL A 182 -16.61 -2.14 -12.84
CA VAL A 182 -15.66 -3.22 -13.08
C VAL A 182 -14.34 -2.91 -12.38
N LEU A 183 -13.90 -3.82 -11.51
CA LEU A 183 -12.61 -3.77 -10.84
C LEU A 183 -11.67 -4.79 -11.49
N ALA A 184 -10.65 -4.31 -12.20
CA ALA A 184 -9.56 -5.18 -12.65
C ALA A 184 -8.45 -5.24 -11.59
N VAL A 185 -7.95 -6.44 -11.31
CA VAL A 185 -6.90 -6.65 -10.29
C VAL A 185 -5.78 -7.55 -10.81
N THR A 186 -4.52 -7.16 -10.60
CA THR A 186 -3.38 -8.03 -10.93
C THR A 186 -3.12 -9.08 -9.85
N GLY A 187 -2.12 -9.93 -10.07
CA GLY A 187 -1.60 -10.83 -9.04
C GLY A 187 -0.59 -10.17 -8.10
N GLY A 188 -0.03 -10.97 -7.20
CA GLY A 188 1.11 -10.63 -6.35
C GLY A 188 0.80 -10.65 -4.85
N SER A 189 1.87 -10.77 -4.05
CA SER A 189 1.77 -10.95 -2.59
C SER A 189 1.04 -9.82 -1.87
N THR A 190 1.20 -8.59 -2.32
CA THR A 190 0.52 -7.43 -1.72
C THR A 190 -0.98 -7.46 -2.00
N LEU A 191 -1.39 -7.77 -3.23
CA LEU A 191 -2.81 -7.80 -3.61
C LEU A 191 -3.54 -9.03 -3.05
N ALA A 192 -2.85 -10.16 -2.90
CA ALA A 192 -3.38 -11.30 -2.14
C ALA A 192 -3.67 -10.91 -0.68
N GLU A 193 -2.80 -10.10 -0.05
CA GLU A 193 -3.05 -9.59 1.30
C GLU A 193 -4.19 -8.56 1.34
N VAL A 194 -4.34 -7.73 0.30
CA VAL A 194 -5.51 -6.83 0.14
C VAL A 194 -6.80 -7.63 0.12
N ALA A 195 -6.85 -8.69 -0.70
CA ALA A 195 -8.00 -9.57 -0.80
C ALA A 195 -8.36 -10.18 0.56
N ARG A 196 -7.36 -10.67 1.31
CA ARG A 196 -7.56 -11.19 2.68
C ARG A 196 -7.98 -10.14 3.70
N SER A 197 -7.64 -8.88 3.47
CA SER A 197 -7.94 -7.76 4.39
C SER A 197 -9.32 -7.14 4.17
N LEU A 198 -10.01 -7.49 3.08
CA LEU A 198 -11.37 -7.02 2.84
C LEU A 198 -12.33 -7.65 3.87
N PRO A 199 -13.10 -6.83 4.61
CA PRO A 199 -14.14 -7.35 5.48
C PRO A 199 -15.24 -7.96 4.62
N GLU A 200 -15.94 -8.96 5.17
CA GLU A 200 -17.12 -9.48 4.51
C GLU A 200 -18.19 -8.41 4.41
N SER A 201 -18.65 -8.12 3.19
CA SER A 201 -19.76 -7.20 2.99
C SER A 201 -21.08 -7.89 3.39
N PRO A 202 -21.90 -7.29 4.26
CA PRO A 202 -23.21 -7.85 4.57
C PRO A 202 -24.20 -7.70 3.40
N VAL A 203 -23.99 -6.71 2.54
CA VAL A 203 -24.88 -6.37 1.43
C VAL A 203 -24.15 -6.59 0.10
N PRO A 204 -24.72 -7.39 -0.83
CA PRO A 204 -24.20 -7.52 -2.18
C PRO A 204 -24.22 -6.18 -2.93
N MET A 205 -23.21 -5.94 -3.74
CA MET A 205 -23.10 -4.80 -4.66
C MET A 205 -22.95 -5.32 -6.09
N LYS A 206 -23.54 -4.68 -7.10
CA LYS A 206 -23.36 -5.06 -8.52
C LYS A 206 -22.02 -4.56 -9.04
N VAL A 207 -20.93 -5.09 -8.52
CA VAL A 207 -19.58 -4.92 -9.07
C VAL A 207 -19.16 -6.22 -9.75
N THR A 208 -18.32 -6.13 -10.78
CA THR A 208 -17.64 -7.30 -11.33
C THR A 208 -16.14 -7.17 -11.18
N VAL A 209 -15.52 -8.15 -10.54
CA VAL A 209 -14.06 -8.22 -10.38
C VAL A 209 -13.48 -9.11 -11.49
N VAL A 210 -12.44 -8.65 -12.15
CA VAL A 210 -11.76 -9.37 -13.22
C VAL A 210 -10.25 -9.39 -13.01
N PRO A 211 -9.52 -10.43 -13.46
CA PRO A 211 -8.07 -10.41 -13.45
C PRO A 211 -7.55 -9.40 -14.48
N GLY A 212 -6.52 -8.65 -14.13
CA GLY A 212 -5.86 -7.70 -15.03
C GLY A 212 -4.92 -8.36 -16.05
N ARG A 213 -4.61 -9.65 -15.91
CA ARG A 213 -3.69 -10.39 -16.79
C ARG A 213 -3.91 -11.90 -16.71
N GLY A 214 -3.33 -12.63 -17.64
CA GLY A 214 -3.25 -14.09 -17.65
C GLY A 214 -2.41 -14.67 -16.51
N GLY A 215 -2.38 -16.01 -16.46
CA GLY A 215 -1.60 -16.76 -15.49
C GLY A 215 -0.09 -16.68 -15.73
N LEU A 216 0.71 -16.60 -14.65
CA LEU A 216 2.19 -16.61 -14.70
C LEU A 216 2.81 -17.94 -14.26
N GLY A 217 2.00 -18.97 -13.98
CA GLY A 217 2.53 -20.25 -13.47
C GLY A 217 3.18 -20.16 -12.08
N GLU A 218 2.94 -19.07 -11.35
CA GLU A 218 3.37 -18.86 -9.97
C GLU A 218 2.42 -19.52 -8.95
N ASP A 219 2.77 -19.44 -7.67
CA ASP A 219 1.93 -19.85 -6.54
C ASP A 219 0.47 -19.44 -6.77
N VAL A 220 -0.44 -20.40 -6.66
CA VAL A 220 -1.86 -20.24 -7.01
C VAL A 220 -2.47 -19.06 -6.27
N GLU A 221 -2.08 -18.84 -5.01
CA GLU A 221 -2.54 -17.76 -4.14
C GLU A 221 -2.15 -16.37 -4.64
N LEU A 222 -1.10 -16.26 -5.45
CA LEU A 222 -0.59 -14.99 -5.98
C LEU A 222 -1.12 -14.68 -7.38
N GLN A 223 -1.82 -15.61 -8.03
CA GLN A 223 -2.34 -15.40 -9.37
C GLN A 223 -3.49 -14.37 -9.40
N ALA A 224 -3.57 -13.60 -10.50
CA ALA A 224 -4.59 -12.58 -10.68
C ALA A 224 -6.02 -13.15 -10.58
N ASN A 225 -6.26 -14.35 -11.12
CA ASN A 225 -7.54 -15.05 -11.01
C ASN A 225 -7.93 -15.31 -9.55
N THR A 226 -6.99 -15.82 -8.74
CA THR A 226 -7.23 -16.14 -7.33
C THR A 226 -7.49 -14.89 -6.51
N VAL A 227 -6.71 -13.82 -6.75
CA VAL A 227 -6.91 -12.53 -6.11
C VAL A 227 -8.28 -11.94 -6.49
N ALA A 228 -8.67 -11.96 -7.77
CA ALA A 228 -9.97 -11.50 -8.23
C ALA A 228 -11.13 -12.26 -7.58
N ALA A 229 -11.04 -13.60 -7.54
CA ALA A 229 -12.04 -14.44 -6.91
C ALA A 229 -12.16 -14.18 -5.39
N GLU A 230 -11.04 -14.04 -4.67
CA GLU A 230 -11.06 -13.78 -3.23
C GLU A 230 -11.62 -12.39 -2.92
N ILE A 231 -11.26 -11.34 -3.68
CA ILE A 231 -11.85 -10.00 -3.54
C ILE A 231 -13.36 -10.09 -3.75
N ALA A 232 -13.81 -10.74 -4.83
CA ALA A 232 -15.22 -10.86 -5.15
C ALA A 232 -15.99 -11.63 -4.06
N ARG A 233 -15.41 -12.70 -3.53
CA ARG A 233 -15.96 -13.49 -2.42
C ARG A 233 -16.15 -12.64 -1.16
N ARG A 234 -15.14 -11.85 -0.76
CA ARG A 234 -15.21 -10.99 0.42
C ARG A 234 -16.24 -9.87 0.25
N LEU A 235 -16.29 -9.27 -0.93
CA LEU A 235 -17.25 -8.20 -1.22
C LEU A 235 -18.66 -8.71 -1.54
N ARG A 236 -18.84 -10.03 -1.71
CA ARG A 236 -20.09 -10.66 -2.20
C ARG A 236 -20.57 -10.07 -3.52
N VAL A 237 -19.65 -9.98 -4.48
CA VAL A 237 -19.90 -9.44 -5.83
C VAL A 237 -19.52 -10.46 -6.91
N ASN A 238 -19.80 -10.16 -8.17
CA ASN A 238 -19.51 -11.07 -9.28
C ASN A 238 -18.02 -11.05 -9.65
N TYR A 239 -17.54 -12.14 -10.27
CA TYR A 239 -16.23 -12.16 -10.92
C TYR A 239 -16.26 -12.95 -12.25
N ARG A 240 -15.31 -12.66 -13.13
CA ARG A 240 -15.01 -13.47 -14.33
C ARG A 240 -13.52 -13.74 -14.40
N LEU A 241 -13.13 -14.96 -14.75
CA LEU A 241 -11.74 -15.41 -14.72
C LEU A 241 -11.18 -15.60 -16.13
N LEU A 242 -9.88 -15.32 -16.28
CA LEU A 242 -9.15 -15.39 -17.53
C LEU A 242 -8.24 -16.63 -17.49
N HIS A 243 -8.66 -17.71 -18.15
CA HIS A 243 -7.97 -19.01 -18.12
C HIS A 243 -6.98 -19.19 -19.26
N VAL A 244 -6.05 -18.25 -19.41
CA VAL A 244 -4.97 -18.32 -20.40
C VAL A 244 -3.63 -17.89 -19.79
N PRO A 245 -2.50 -18.38 -20.32
CA PRO A 245 -1.17 -17.87 -19.98
C PRO A 245 -1.05 -16.37 -20.30
N ASP A 246 -0.25 -15.65 -19.51
CA ASP A 246 0.04 -14.24 -19.79
C ASP A 246 1.00 -14.06 -20.98
N ASP A 247 1.90 -15.02 -21.19
CA ASP A 247 3.00 -15.01 -22.15
C ASP A 247 2.70 -15.85 -23.40
N LEU A 248 1.47 -15.72 -23.94
CA LEU A 248 1.11 -16.43 -25.16
C LEU A 248 1.99 -16.01 -26.35
N PRO A 249 2.50 -16.96 -27.16
CA PRO A 249 3.16 -16.66 -28.43
C PRO A 249 2.24 -15.88 -29.36
N GLU A 250 2.80 -15.01 -30.19
CA GLU A 250 2.04 -14.11 -31.08
C GLU A 250 1.07 -14.88 -32.00
N GLU A 251 1.49 -16.05 -32.48
CA GLU A 251 0.67 -16.92 -33.33
C GLU A 251 -0.56 -17.47 -32.60
N ALA A 252 -0.46 -17.66 -31.28
CA ALA A 252 -1.56 -18.12 -30.43
C ALA A 252 -2.49 -16.98 -29.99
N VAL A 253 -1.95 -15.77 -29.79
CA VAL A 253 -2.72 -14.60 -29.30
C VAL A 253 -3.95 -14.34 -30.16
N ASN A 254 -3.82 -14.33 -31.49
CA ASN A 254 -4.93 -14.03 -32.40
C ASN A 254 -6.03 -15.10 -32.34
N SER A 255 -5.62 -16.38 -32.34
CA SER A 255 -6.55 -17.52 -32.31
C SER A 255 -7.31 -17.59 -30.98
N VAL A 256 -6.62 -17.39 -29.86
CA VAL A 256 -7.21 -17.40 -28.52
C VAL A 256 -8.13 -16.19 -28.32
N SER A 257 -7.70 -15.00 -28.75
CA SER A 257 -8.51 -13.77 -28.66
C SER A 257 -9.74 -13.77 -29.58
N ALA A 258 -9.77 -14.63 -30.60
CA ALA A 258 -10.91 -14.77 -31.49
C ALA A 258 -12.08 -15.54 -30.86
N GLN A 259 -11.83 -16.32 -29.80
CA GLN A 259 -12.89 -17.04 -29.10
C GLN A 259 -13.87 -16.04 -28.44
N PRO A 260 -15.19 -16.11 -28.71
CA PRO A 260 -16.14 -15.10 -28.26
C PRO A 260 -16.10 -14.80 -26.76
N GLN A 261 -15.98 -15.85 -25.93
CA GLN A 261 -15.93 -15.73 -24.46
C GLN A 261 -14.67 -15.00 -23.97
N ILE A 262 -13.53 -15.24 -24.62
CA ILE A 262 -12.25 -14.61 -24.28
C ILE A 262 -12.27 -13.15 -24.76
N ARG A 263 -12.76 -12.90 -25.98
CA ARG A 263 -12.91 -11.54 -26.51
C ARG A 263 -13.76 -10.67 -25.60
N GLU A 264 -14.94 -11.16 -25.23
CA GLU A 264 -15.87 -10.45 -24.35
C GLU A 264 -15.25 -10.16 -22.97
N LEU A 265 -14.49 -11.12 -22.43
CA LEU A 265 -13.76 -10.93 -21.17
C LEU A 265 -12.61 -9.91 -21.32
N LEU A 266 -11.85 -9.95 -22.41
CA LEU A 266 -10.80 -8.97 -22.67
C LEU A 266 -11.38 -7.55 -22.80
N GLU A 267 -12.50 -7.40 -23.51
CA GLU A 267 -13.22 -6.12 -23.60
C GLU A 267 -13.68 -5.65 -22.21
N LEU A 268 -14.16 -6.55 -21.36
CA LEU A 268 -14.52 -6.25 -19.98
C LEU A 268 -13.31 -5.83 -19.13
N ILE A 269 -12.17 -6.51 -19.28
CA ILE A 269 -10.92 -6.18 -18.59
C ILE A 269 -10.43 -4.78 -19.01
N ARG A 270 -10.41 -4.48 -20.31
CA ARG A 270 -9.91 -3.22 -20.85
C ARG A 270 -10.78 -2.00 -20.52
N ARG A 271 -12.08 -2.22 -20.28
CA ARG A 271 -13.02 -1.16 -19.85
C ARG A 271 -13.13 -1.01 -18.33
N ALA A 272 -12.22 -1.59 -17.56
CA ALA A 272 -12.28 -1.54 -16.11
C ALA A 272 -12.35 -0.09 -15.60
N ASP A 273 -13.36 0.21 -14.78
CA ASP A 273 -13.52 1.52 -14.16
C ASP A 273 -12.43 1.80 -13.12
N ILE A 274 -12.00 0.74 -12.44
CA ILE A 274 -10.95 0.77 -11.43
C ILE A 274 -9.92 -0.33 -11.74
N VAL A 275 -8.65 0.04 -11.78
CA VAL A 275 -7.53 -0.91 -11.89
C VAL A 275 -6.75 -0.90 -10.57
N LEU A 276 -6.56 -2.07 -9.98
CA LEU A 276 -5.74 -2.28 -8.79
C LEU A 276 -4.53 -3.14 -9.16
N HIS A 277 -3.33 -2.57 -9.09
CA HIS A 277 -2.12 -3.30 -9.43
C HIS A 277 -0.98 -3.09 -8.43
N GLY A 278 -0.07 -4.07 -8.40
CA GLY A 278 1.12 -4.05 -7.56
C GLY A 278 2.29 -3.29 -8.19
N VAL A 279 3.32 -3.02 -7.40
CA VAL A 279 4.65 -2.62 -7.89
C VAL A 279 5.59 -3.83 -7.94
N GLY A 280 6.04 -4.17 -9.14
CA GLY A 280 7.08 -5.18 -9.38
C GLY A 280 8.43 -4.53 -9.66
N THR A 281 9.51 -5.05 -9.07
CA THR A 281 10.85 -4.72 -9.57
C THR A 281 11.07 -5.44 -10.91
N ALA A 282 11.87 -4.85 -11.79
CA ALA A 282 12.14 -5.43 -13.10
C ALA A 282 12.66 -6.88 -12.97
N GLU A 283 13.61 -7.13 -12.08
CA GLU A 283 14.17 -8.47 -11.91
C GLU A 283 13.17 -9.47 -11.30
N GLU A 284 12.39 -9.06 -10.29
CA GLU A 284 11.35 -9.92 -9.69
C GLU A 284 10.32 -10.34 -10.74
N MET A 285 9.87 -9.40 -11.57
CA MET A 285 8.85 -9.66 -12.60
C MET A 285 9.38 -10.47 -13.77
N ALA A 286 10.63 -10.24 -14.19
CA ALA A 286 11.26 -11.06 -15.23
C ALA A 286 11.35 -12.53 -14.81
N ARG A 287 11.72 -12.80 -13.56
CA ARG A 287 11.74 -14.17 -13.01
C ARG A 287 10.35 -14.77 -12.92
N ARG A 288 9.35 -14.02 -12.44
CA ARG A 288 7.96 -14.49 -12.33
C ARG A 288 7.33 -14.80 -13.68
N ARG A 289 7.74 -14.10 -14.73
CA ARG A 289 7.34 -14.35 -16.13
C ARG A 289 8.19 -15.42 -16.82
N GLY A 290 9.12 -16.06 -16.11
CA GLY A 290 9.95 -17.13 -16.67
C GLY A 290 10.93 -16.68 -17.75
N LEU A 291 11.33 -15.39 -17.77
CA LEU A 291 12.29 -14.90 -18.76
C LEU A 291 13.63 -15.64 -18.61
N PRO A 292 14.29 -15.98 -19.74
CA PRO A 292 15.57 -16.68 -19.69
C PRO A 292 16.65 -15.78 -19.07
N PRO A 293 17.71 -16.37 -18.47
CA PRO A 293 18.77 -15.61 -17.79
C PRO A 293 19.41 -14.52 -18.65
N GLN A 294 19.54 -14.75 -19.97
CA GLN A 294 20.09 -13.79 -20.91
C GLN A 294 19.21 -12.53 -21.05
N GLU A 295 17.88 -12.68 -21.07
CA GLU A 295 16.95 -11.55 -21.11
C GLU A 295 16.89 -10.81 -19.77
N ILE A 296 17.00 -11.52 -18.64
CA ILE A 296 17.15 -10.87 -17.32
C ILE A 296 18.42 -10.02 -17.28
N GLN A 297 19.52 -10.54 -17.82
CA GLN A 297 20.77 -9.81 -17.90
C GLN A 297 20.65 -8.58 -18.83
N ARG A 298 20.00 -8.74 -19.99
CA ARG A 298 19.69 -7.62 -20.89
C ARG A 298 18.86 -6.53 -20.21
N LEU A 299 17.85 -6.89 -19.43
CA LEU A 299 17.05 -5.92 -18.66
C LEU A 299 17.91 -5.11 -17.69
N ARG A 300 18.91 -5.73 -17.03
CA ARG A 300 19.86 -5.02 -16.17
C ARG A 300 20.75 -4.06 -16.97
N GLU A 301 21.24 -4.48 -18.13
CA GLU A 301 22.05 -3.65 -19.03
C GLU A 301 21.27 -2.44 -19.55
N LEU A 302 19.98 -2.63 -19.83
CA LEU A 302 19.05 -1.55 -20.19
C LEU A 302 18.67 -0.65 -19.00
N GLY A 303 19.12 -0.97 -17.79
CA GLY A 303 18.84 -0.20 -16.58
C GLY A 303 17.38 -0.28 -16.12
N ALA A 304 16.68 -1.38 -16.45
CA ALA A 304 15.30 -1.59 -16.01
C ALA A 304 15.24 -1.75 -14.48
N VAL A 305 14.35 -1.00 -13.84
CA VAL A 305 14.18 -0.99 -12.38
C VAL A 305 12.77 -1.41 -11.95
N GLY A 306 11.75 -1.16 -12.77
CA GLY A 306 10.36 -1.49 -12.48
C GLY A 306 9.65 -2.15 -13.65
N GLU A 307 8.58 -2.88 -13.37
CA GLU A 307 7.68 -3.45 -14.38
C GLU A 307 6.22 -3.16 -14.02
N ALA A 308 5.43 -2.89 -15.06
CA ALA A 308 3.97 -2.90 -14.99
C ALA A 308 3.39 -3.27 -16.36
N PHE A 309 2.40 -4.16 -16.37
CA PHE A 309 1.63 -4.55 -17.57
C PHE A 309 2.51 -5.00 -18.75
N GLY A 310 3.62 -5.68 -18.48
CA GLY A 310 4.55 -6.18 -19.50
C GLY A 310 5.60 -5.16 -19.95
N TYR A 311 5.51 -3.91 -19.51
CA TYR A 311 6.50 -2.88 -19.78
C TYR A 311 7.52 -2.80 -18.66
N TYR A 312 8.79 -2.81 -19.03
CA TYR A 312 9.92 -2.61 -18.13
C TYR A 312 10.46 -1.21 -18.29
N PHE A 313 10.60 -0.51 -17.18
CA PHE A 313 10.95 0.91 -17.14
C PHE A 313 12.32 1.13 -16.56
N ASP A 314 13.09 2.02 -17.17
CA ASP A 314 14.32 2.54 -16.57
C ASP A 314 14.01 3.45 -15.38
N ARG A 315 15.07 3.89 -14.69
CA ARG A 315 14.95 4.80 -13.54
C ARG A 315 14.31 6.15 -13.87
N HIS A 316 14.18 6.52 -15.14
CA HIS A 316 13.53 7.74 -15.62
C HIS A 316 12.06 7.49 -16.01
N GLY A 317 11.56 6.27 -15.85
CA GLY A 317 10.20 5.90 -16.23
C GLY A 317 10.02 5.68 -17.73
N ARG A 318 11.11 5.57 -18.49
CA ARG A 318 11.04 5.29 -19.93
C ARG A 318 10.93 3.78 -20.16
N PRO A 319 10.01 3.30 -21.01
CA PRO A 319 9.98 1.89 -21.36
C PRO A 319 11.26 1.53 -22.13
N VAL A 320 12.00 0.53 -21.65
CA VAL A 320 13.24 0.04 -22.28
C VAL A 320 13.10 -1.36 -22.85
N TYR A 321 12.07 -2.09 -22.42
CA TYR A 321 11.76 -3.43 -22.89
C TYR A 321 10.27 -3.70 -22.70
N GLN A 322 9.67 -4.50 -23.59
CA GLN A 322 8.29 -4.94 -23.52
C GLN A 322 8.21 -6.44 -23.75
N THR A 323 7.40 -7.10 -22.94
CA THR A 323 7.00 -8.49 -23.16
C THR A 323 5.50 -8.58 -23.43
N GLY A 324 5.07 -9.67 -24.07
CA GLY A 324 3.66 -9.96 -24.27
C GLY A 324 2.93 -10.08 -22.93
N THR A 325 1.72 -9.52 -22.87
CA THR A 325 0.79 -9.72 -21.76
C THR A 325 -0.61 -9.95 -22.32
N PHE A 326 -1.31 -10.93 -21.76
CA PHE A 326 -2.67 -11.26 -22.15
C PHE A 326 -3.64 -10.71 -21.12
N GLY A 327 -4.09 -9.46 -21.31
CA GLY A 327 -4.98 -8.76 -20.39
C GLY A 327 -4.94 -7.25 -20.60
N LEU A 328 -4.82 -6.51 -19.50
CA LEU A 328 -4.61 -5.07 -19.48
C LEU A 328 -3.27 -4.70 -20.10
N ARG A 329 -3.29 -3.69 -20.94
CA ARG A 329 -2.13 -2.99 -21.47
C ARG A 329 -2.00 -1.64 -20.81
N LEU A 330 -0.82 -1.03 -20.91
CA LEU A 330 -0.54 0.27 -20.31
C LEU A 330 -1.46 1.35 -20.91
N GLU A 331 -1.68 1.34 -22.22
CA GLU A 331 -2.59 2.24 -22.92
C GLU A 331 -4.07 2.11 -22.52
N ASP A 332 -4.52 0.94 -22.04
CA ASP A 332 -5.90 0.77 -21.56
C ASP A 332 -6.17 1.66 -20.33
N LEU A 333 -5.13 1.96 -19.55
CA LEU A 333 -5.24 2.78 -18.34
C LEU A 333 -5.60 4.24 -18.64
N ALA A 334 -5.39 4.72 -19.86
CA ALA A 334 -5.74 6.08 -20.28
C ALA A 334 -7.25 6.37 -20.14
N HIS A 335 -8.08 5.33 -20.23
CA HIS A 335 -9.54 5.42 -20.17
C HIS A 335 -10.10 4.97 -18.81
N CYS A 336 -9.23 4.54 -17.89
CA CYS A 336 -9.63 4.06 -16.57
C CYS A 336 -9.92 5.25 -15.64
N GLY A 337 -11.06 5.21 -14.95
CA GLY A 337 -11.46 6.29 -14.04
C GLY A 337 -10.59 6.39 -12.78
N GLU A 338 -10.06 5.26 -12.30
CA GLU A 338 -9.21 5.23 -11.12
C GLU A 338 -8.18 4.09 -11.21
N VAL A 339 -6.89 4.43 -11.21
CA VAL A 339 -5.80 3.46 -11.21
C VAL A 339 -5.04 3.54 -9.89
N VAL A 340 -5.05 2.44 -9.15
CA VAL A 340 -4.54 2.32 -7.79
C VAL A 340 -3.32 1.41 -7.80
N VAL A 341 -2.16 2.03 -7.58
CA VAL A 341 -0.87 1.34 -7.43
C VAL A 341 -0.66 1.03 -5.95
N VAL A 342 -0.28 -0.21 -5.64
CA VAL A 342 -0.07 -0.64 -4.25
C VAL A 342 1.26 -1.36 -4.10
N GLY A 343 2.05 -0.96 -3.13
CA GLY A 343 3.33 -1.61 -2.85
C GLY A 343 4.14 -0.87 -1.80
N GLY A 344 4.99 -1.59 -1.09
CA GLY A 344 5.83 -1.04 -0.03
C GLY A 344 7.18 -1.74 0.03
N GLY A 345 8.02 -1.27 0.95
CA GLY A 345 9.41 -1.65 1.09
C GLY A 345 10.33 -0.61 0.49
N ARG A 346 11.33 -0.17 1.27
CA ARG A 346 12.38 0.75 0.82
C ARG A 346 13.05 0.29 -0.49
N SER A 347 13.20 -1.02 -0.67
CA SER A 347 13.75 -1.70 -1.85
C SER A 347 12.92 -1.47 -3.12
N LYS A 348 11.61 -1.24 -3.01
CA LYS A 348 10.71 -1.03 -4.16
C LYS A 348 10.54 0.44 -4.56
N ALA A 349 11.15 1.37 -3.82
CA ALA A 349 11.00 2.80 -4.07
C ALA A 349 11.35 3.20 -5.51
N GLU A 350 12.47 2.70 -6.05
CA GLU A 350 12.89 3.07 -7.42
C GLU A 350 11.96 2.48 -8.50
N ALA A 351 11.51 1.23 -8.32
CA ALA A 351 10.53 0.60 -9.19
C ALA A 351 9.19 1.36 -9.17
N ALA A 352 8.72 1.76 -7.98
CA ALA A 352 7.49 2.53 -7.83
C ALA A 352 7.58 3.88 -8.54
N LEU A 353 8.69 4.61 -8.39
CA LEU A 353 8.91 5.88 -9.09
C LEU A 353 8.88 5.69 -10.62
N ALA A 354 9.53 4.65 -11.14
CA ALA A 354 9.57 4.37 -12.57
C ALA A 354 8.18 4.09 -13.13
N VAL A 355 7.39 3.24 -12.47
CA VAL A 355 6.03 2.88 -12.89
C VAL A 355 5.07 4.08 -12.78
N ILE A 356 5.14 4.86 -11.69
CA ILE A 356 4.25 6.01 -11.48
C ILE A 356 4.53 7.15 -12.47
N SER A 357 5.77 7.26 -12.96
CA SER A 357 6.18 8.28 -13.94
C SER A 357 5.49 8.12 -15.31
N THR A 358 4.74 7.03 -15.53
CA THR A 358 3.90 6.83 -16.72
C THR A 358 2.66 7.74 -16.76
N HIS A 359 2.31 8.38 -15.63
CA HIS A 359 1.17 9.30 -15.49
C HIS A 359 -0.22 8.70 -15.76
N TYR A 360 -0.34 7.38 -15.83
CA TYR A 360 -1.64 6.68 -15.82
C TYR A 360 -2.18 6.43 -14.41
N GLN A 361 -1.40 6.73 -13.39
CA GLN A 361 -1.69 6.37 -12.01
C GLN A 361 -2.43 7.51 -11.31
N HIS A 362 -3.45 7.16 -10.53
CA HIS A 362 -4.28 8.13 -9.82
C HIS A 362 -3.95 8.11 -8.32
N VAL A 363 -3.81 6.90 -7.77
CA VAL A 363 -3.57 6.70 -6.34
C VAL A 363 -2.41 5.77 -6.10
N PHE A 364 -1.58 6.13 -5.12
CA PHE A 364 -0.50 5.28 -4.64
C PHE A 364 -0.65 5.00 -3.15
N ILE A 365 -0.70 3.72 -2.77
CA ILE A 365 -0.79 3.26 -1.39
C ILE A 365 0.49 2.51 -1.05
N THR A 366 1.23 3.00 -0.07
CA THR A 366 2.58 2.54 0.27
C THR A 366 2.88 2.61 1.76
N ASP A 367 4.08 2.21 2.15
CA ASP A 367 4.61 2.40 3.49
C ASP A 367 5.62 3.56 3.57
N GLU A 368 5.92 3.95 4.80
CA GLU A 368 6.84 5.04 5.11
C GLU A 368 8.25 4.77 4.60
N GLY A 369 8.73 3.53 4.66
CA GLY A 369 10.07 3.13 4.19
C GLY A 369 10.27 3.44 2.71
N ALA A 370 9.32 3.01 1.87
CA ALA A 370 9.28 3.31 0.45
C ALA A 370 9.11 4.82 0.21
N ALA A 371 8.14 5.45 0.87
CA ALA A 371 7.79 6.86 0.67
C ALA A 371 8.97 7.82 0.98
N ARG A 372 9.69 7.58 2.09
CA ARG A 372 10.87 8.37 2.44
C ARG A 372 11.99 8.17 1.43
N ARG A 373 12.23 6.91 1.02
CA ARG A 373 13.25 6.59 0.02
C ARG A 373 12.96 7.23 -1.33
N MET A 374 11.68 7.28 -1.71
CA MET A 374 11.24 8.00 -2.90
C MET A 374 11.62 9.48 -2.84
N LEU A 375 11.30 10.17 -1.74
CA LEU A 375 11.69 11.58 -1.56
C LEU A 375 13.21 11.78 -1.58
N GLU A 376 14.00 10.89 -0.96
CA GLU A 376 15.47 10.92 -1.01
C GLU A 376 15.99 10.82 -2.47
N LEU A 377 15.50 9.85 -3.24
CA LEU A 377 15.87 9.64 -4.64
C LEU A 377 15.53 10.86 -5.50
N MET A 378 14.37 11.47 -5.26
CA MET A 378 13.91 12.66 -5.96
C MET A 378 14.77 13.88 -5.64
N HIS A 379 15.22 14.04 -4.39
CA HIS A 379 16.14 15.11 -4.00
C HIS A 379 17.54 14.91 -4.60
N ALA A 380 18.08 13.69 -4.51
CA ALA A 380 19.41 13.38 -5.04
C ALA A 380 19.50 13.68 -6.55
N ARG A 381 18.43 13.43 -7.31
CA ARG A 381 18.36 13.71 -8.75
C ARG A 381 18.24 15.21 -9.08
N ARG A 382 17.66 16.02 -8.19
CA ARG A 382 17.60 17.48 -8.33
C ARG A 382 18.93 18.16 -7.96
N ALA A 383 19.74 17.53 -7.12
CA ALA A 383 21.01 18.07 -6.63
C ALA A 383 22.20 17.81 -7.57
N VAL A 384 22.01 17.18 -8.73
CA VAL A 384 23.04 17.00 -9.77
C VAL A 384 22.74 17.95 -10.94
N PRO A 385 23.35 19.14 -11.02
CA PRO A 385 23.31 19.98 -12.21
C PRO A 385 24.32 19.42 -13.23
N GLY A 386 23.86 19.00 -14.42
CA GLY A 386 24.77 18.81 -15.56
C GLY A 386 24.67 17.54 -16.40
N GLN A 387 23.72 16.63 -16.17
CA GLN A 387 23.42 15.54 -17.12
C GLN A 387 22.10 15.79 -17.83
N THR A 388 22.04 16.87 -18.60
CA THR A 388 21.23 16.91 -19.82
C THR A 388 21.81 15.87 -20.77
N ALA A 389 20.98 14.90 -21.16
CA ALA A 389 21.33 13.82 -22.07
C ALA A 389 22.05 14.35 -23.32
N GLN A 390 23.19 13.74 -23.65
CA GLN A 390 23.72 13.81 -25.00
C GLN A 390 22.66 13.21 -25.93
N ALA A 391 22.22 14.02 -26.88
CA ALA A 391 21.23 13.68 -27.88
C ALA A 391 21.75 12.54 -28.76
N THR A 392 21.12 11.38 -28.67
CA THR A 392 21.10 10.41 -29.76
C THR A 392 19.90 10.74 -30.65
N ASP A 393 20.20 11.05 -31.91
CA ASP A 393 19.37 11.18 -33.12
C ASP A 393 17.85 11.52 -32.98
N PRO A 394 17.38 12.70 -33.47
CA PRO A 394 16.01 13.19 -33.26
C PRO A 394 14.85 12.43 -33.93
N ALA A 395 15.08 11.27 -34.55
CA ALA A 395 14.03 10.56 -35.30
C ALA A 395 13.31 9.43 -34.52
N GLN A 396 13.66 9.14 -33.26
CA GLN A 396 13.08 8.03 -32.48
C GLN A 396 12.61 8.38 -31.05
N ALA A 397 12.51 9.65 -30.67
CA ALA A 397 12.06 10.06 -29.34
C ALA A 397 10.68 10.74 -29.39
N GLY A 398 9.64 10.05 -28.92
CA GLY A 398 8.31 10.64 -28.70
C GLY A 398 8.34 11.67 -27.56
N ASP A 399 7.83 12.86 -27.84
CA ASP A 399 7.99 14.12 -27.09
C ASP A 399 7.69 14.04 -25.58
N GLY A 400 8.73 14.32 -24.78
CA GLY A 400 8.68 14.30 -23.31
C GLY A 400 8.06 15.56 -22.67
N PRO A 401 8.09 15.72 -21.32
CA PRO A 401 9.16 15.15 -20.49
C PRO A 401 8.71 14.31 -19.25
N SER A 402 9.61 13.56 -18.59
CA SER A 402 9.53 13.16 -17.15
C SER A 402 10.92 12.83 -16.58
N PRO A 403 11.46 13.65 -15.64
CA PRO A 403 11.95 13.18 -14.34
C PRO A 403 11.74 14.21 -13.19
N TRP A 404 10.52 14.35 -12.66
CA TRP A 404 10.12 15.21 -11.51
C TRP A 404 9.66 16.66 -11.78
N GLY A 405 9.04 16.91 -12.94
CA GLY A 405 8.25 18.15 -13.18
C GLY A 405 7.62 18.28 -14.56
N LEU A 406 6.91 17.27 -15.10
CA LEU A 406 6.74 17.15 -16.57
C LEU A 406 5.45 16.44 -17.06
N ARG A 407 5.21 16.50 -18.39
CA ARG A 407 3.99 16.16 -19.16
C ARG A 407 4.03 14.75 -19.80
N ALA A 408 2.84 14.16 -19.96
CA ALA A 408 2.57 12.80 -20.42
C ALA A 408 3.37 12.33 -21.65
N VAL A 409 3.90 11.11 -21.57
CA VAL A 409 4.37 10.34 -22.74
C VAL A 409 3.15 9.71 -23.40
N LYS A 410 2.81 10.13 -24.62
CA LYS A 410 1.93 9.34 -25.47
C LYS A 410 2.69 8.08 -25.89
N VAL A 411 2.20 6.92 -25.45
CA VAL A 411 2.61 5.64 -26.03
C VAL A 411 2.06 5.63 -27.48
N ALA A 412 2.95 5.61 -28.46
CA ALA A 412 2.57 5.65 -29.86
C ALA A 412 1.93 4.32 -30.28
N GLY A 413 0.72 4.37 -30.85
CA GLY A 413 -0.01 3.22 -31.38
C GLY A 413 -1.52 3.32 -31.13
N ALA A 414 -2.18 4.21 -31.87
CA ALA A 414 -3.65 4.25 -31.99
C ALA A 414 -4.11 3.33 -33.13
#